data_AF-A0A660TC34-F1
#
_entry.id   AF-A0A660TC34-F1
#
_cell.length_a   1.000
_cell.length_b   1.000
_cell.length_c   1.000
_cell.angle_alpha   90.00
_cell.angle_beta   90.00
_cell.angle_gamma   90.00
#
_symmetry.space_group_name_H-M   'P 1'
#
loop_
_entity.id
_entity.type
_entity.pdbx_description
1 polymer ?
#
loop_
_entity_poly.entity_id
_entity_poly.type
_entity_poly.pdbx_seq_one_letter_code
_entity_poly.pdbx_strand_id
1 'polypeptide(L)'
;MKKNISIFIVLLLIISIFSIFGEETDPYEGKNYSNAGVDIYFRNGIITIDDYDTDDGELKRDEYKYTYHLVNKIPFLFLKDSNHPKYLALSSKDILLLYTNDGIRPLFGGFWSRIIYYVSSLDFIISTTSFYTDDKYDFPAKNLDSIDLFNPWIEGVLGYGVGEKVFFNSKDKEAIAGFYFSNGFVSFEKPYLYIQNSRVKKIKVTNENKDFSFVYDVEDTPNLQYFEVKRNTKDLTIEILDVYPGTKWEDTAINFILLDTRDFFEYSSSGDSDK
;
A
#
# COMPACT_ATOMS: atom_id res chain seq x y z
N MET A 1 39.25 -34.79 59.45
CA MET A 1 37.78 -34.81 59.48
C MET A 1 37.25 -33.46 58.98
N LYS A 2 36.98 -33.33 57.67
CA LYS A 2 35.95 -32.47 57.06
C LYS A 2 36.03 -32.62 55.53
N LYS A 3 34.85 -32.64 54.95
CA LYS A 3 34.42 -33.12 53.63
C LYS A 3 34.43 -31.97 52.61
N ASN A 4 34.46 -32.35 51.32
CA ASN A 4 33.73 -31.74 50.19
C ASN A 4 34.24 -30.34 49.69
N ILE A 5 34.12 -29.91 48.43
CA ILE A 5 33.29 -30.24 47.25
C ILE A 5 34.17 -30.00 46.00
N SER A 6 34.12 -30.89 45.00
CA SER A 6 34.51 -30.56 43.61
C SER A 6 33.46 -29.64 42.99
N ILE A 7 33.81 -28.40 42.65
CA ILE A 7 32.95 -27.50 41.87
C ILE A 7 33.36 -27.62 40.41
N PHE A 8 32.51 -28.27 39.63
CA PHE A 8 32.51 -28.25 38.18
C PHE A 8 32.00 -26.87 37.75
N ILE A 9 32.87 -26.00 37.23
CA ILE A 9 32.45 -24.74 36.62
C ILE A 9 32.08 -25.06 35.18
N VAL A 10 30.78 -25.25 34.93
CA VAL A 10 30.21 -25.23 33.58
C VAL A 10 30.17 -23.77 33.14
N LEU A 11 31.08 -23.39 32.25
CA LEU A 11 31.12 -22.09 31.61
C LEU A 11 29.99 -22.06 30.56
N LEU A 12 28.79 -21.62 30.96
CA LEU A 12 27.70 -21.33 30.03
C LEU A 12 28.06 -20.04 29.27
N LEU A 13 28.56 -20.22 28.05
CA LEU A 13 28.64 -19.16 27.03
C LEU A 13 27.22 -18.64 26.78
N ILE A 14 26.90 -17.46 27.32
CA ILE A 14 25.81 -16.63 26.80
C ILE A 14 26.37 -16.00 25.52
N ILE A 15 26.27 -16.72 24.41
CA ILE A 15 26.32 -16.10 23.10
C ILE A 15 25.01 -15.33 22.98
N SER A 16 25.04 -14.06 23.36
CA SER A 16 24.02 -13.10 22.93
C SER A 16 24.09 -13.06 21.42
N ILE A 17 23.18 -13.79 20.77
CA ILE A 17 22.88 -13.62 19.36
C ILE A 17 22.32 -12.20 19.26
N PHE A 18 23.18 -11.23 18.99
CA PHE A 18 22.75 -9.99 18.37
C PHE A 18 22.25 -10.40 16.99
N SER A 19 20.96 -10.69 16.91
CA SER A 19 20.25 -10.66 15.65
C SER A 19 20.58 -9.31 15.03
N ILE A 20 21.27 -9.34 13.90
CA ILE A 20 21.45 -8.19 13.03
C ILE A 20 20.05 -7.89 12.48
N PHE A 21 19.21 -7.26 13.32
CA PHE A 21 18.10 -6.48 12.82
C PHE A 21 18.78 -5.31 12.13
N GLY A 22 18.76 -5.28 10.79
CA GLY A 22 18.90 -4.02 10.10
C GLY A 22 17.92 -3.06 10.76
N GLU A 23 18.39 -1.90 11.21
CA GLU A 23 17.50 -0.90 11.79
C GLU A 23 16.31 -0.73 10.86
N GLU A 24 15.09 -0.94 11.38
CA GLU A 24 13.88 -0.66 10.63
C GLU A 24 13.90 0.84 10.31
N THR A 25 14.35 1.18 9.10
CA THR A 25 14.48 2.56 8.68
C THR A 25 13.09 3.13 8.47
N ASP A 26 12.78 4.19 9.21
CA ASP A 26 11.56 4.95 9.05
C ASP A 26 11.47 5.50 7.61
N PRO A 27 10.51 5.05 6.79
CA PRO A 27 10.40 5.47 5.41
C PRO A 27 9.78 6.87 5.27
N TYR A 28 9.32 7.50 6.34
CA TYR A 28 8.69 8.83 6.35
C TYR A 28 9.66 9.94 6.77
N GLU A 29 10.72 9.60 7.50
CA GLU A 29 11.71 10.58 7.95
C GLU A 29 12.28 11.40 6.78
N GLY A 30 12.28 12.74 6.92
CA GLY A 30 12.72 13.66 5.87
C GLY A 30 11.68 13.99 4.80
N LYS A 31 10.48 13.39 4.84
CA LYS A 31 9.41 13.61 3.85
C LYS A 31 8.43 14.72 4.24
N ASN A 32 7.78 15.33 3.24
CA ASN A 32 6.67 16.27 3.41
C ASN A 32 5.52 15.85 2.48
N TYR A 33 4.31 15.81 3.01
CA TYR A 33 3.11 15.47 2.25
C TYR A 33 2.06 16.56 2.41
N SER A 34 1.51 17.02 1.30
CA SER A 34 0.56 18.14 1.24
C SER A 34 -0.74 17.71 0.58
N ASN A 35 -1.88 18.14 1.12
CA ASN A 35 -3.17 18.10 0.44
C ASN A 35 -4.18 19.05 1.10
N ALA A 36 -5.00 19.72 0.29
CA ALA A 36 -6.19 20.47 0.73
C ALA A 36 -5.95 21.42 1.93
N GLY A 37 -4.85 22.18 1.90
CA GLY A 37 -4.54 23.11 2.99
C GLY A 37 -4.00 22.45 4.26
N VAL A 38 -3.56 21.19 4.18
CA VAL A 38 -2.87 20.49 5.28
C VAL A 38 -1.51 19.97 4.79
N ASP A 39 -0.47 20.25 5.58
CA ASP A 39 0.88 19.72 5.38
C ASP A 39 1.29 18.82 6.55
N ILE A 40 1.90 17.67 6.25
CA ILE A 40 2.45 16.73 7.23
C ILE A 40 3.94 16.52 6.99
N TYR A 41 4.73 16.80 8.01
CA TYR A 41 6.18 16.70 8.01
C TYR A 41 6.65 15.64 9.00
N PHE A 42 7.70 14.90 8.63
CA PHE A 42 8.33 13.91 9.49
C PHE A 42 9.80 14.28 9.70
N ARG A 43 10.16 14.76 10.89
CA ARG A 43 11.53 15.21 11.20
C ARG A 43 11.96 14.80 12.58
N ASN A 44 13.10 14.12 12.69
CA ASN A 44 13.74 13.73 13.93
C ASN A 44 12.77 13.00 14.89
N GLY A 45 11.90 12.12 14.36
CA GLY A 45 10.89 11.41 15.15
C GLY A 45 9.72 12.27 15.65
N ILE A 46 9.48 13.42 15.01
CA ILE A 46 8.33 14.30 15.22
C ILE A 46 7.49 14.35 13.94
N ILE A 47 6.18 14.17 14.09
CA ILE A 47 5.20 14.51 13.06
C ILE A 47 4.73 15.94 13.36
N THR A 48 4.87 16.84 12.39
CA THR A 48 4.27 18.18 12.43
C THR A 48 3.11 18.20 11.46
N ILE A 49 1.96 18.70 11.89
CA ILE A 49 0.76 18.88 11.08
C ILE A 49 0.46 20.38 11.07
N ASP A 50 0.55 20.99 9.88
CA ASP A 50 0.19 22.37 9.63
C ASP A 50 -1.14 22.41 8.90
N ASP A 51 -2.16 23.03 9.52
CA ASP A 51 -3.50 23.21 8.96
C ASP A 51 -3.71 24.70 8.64
N TYR A 52 -3.92 24.98 7.36
CA TYR A 52 -4.10 26.31 6.79
C TYR A 52 -5.58 26.66 6.53
N ASP A 53 -6.50 25.71 6.67
CA ASP A 53 -7.94 25.91 6.41
C ASP A 53 -8.73 26.06 7.72
N THR A 54 -8.33 27.08 8.48
CA THR A 54 -8.95 27.41 9.78
C THR A 54 -10.00 28.51 9.63
N ASP A 55 -11.04 28.47 10.46
CA ASP A 55 -12.14 29.45 10.44
C ASP A 55 -11.67 30.91 10.65
N ASP A 56 -10.52 31.11 11.33
CA ASP A 56 -9.91 32.41 11.61
C ASP A 56 -8.78 32.79 10.62
N GLY A 57 -8.42 31.88 9.70
CA GLY A 57 -7.33 32.06 8.75
C GLY A 57 -5.93 32.01 9.39
N GLU A 58 -5.82 31.62 10.66
CA GLU A 58 -4.53 31.42 11.33
C GLU A 58 -4.05 29.98 11.16
N LEU A 59 -2.77 29.81 10.82
CA LEU A 59 -2.13 28.49 10.78
C LEU A 59 -2.25 27.80 12.14
N LYS A 60 -2.85 26.61 12.15
CA LYS A 60 -2.82 25.72 13.31
C LYS A 60 -1.71 24.68 13.13
N ARG A 61 -0.74 24.67 14.03
CA ARG A 61 0.36 23.69 14.07
C ARG A 61 0.22 22.75 15.25
N ASP A 62 0.15 21.45 14.97
CA ASP A 62 0.20 20.38 15.96
C ASP A 62 1.47 19.54 15.78
N GLU A 63 2.14 19.17 16.88
CA GLU A 63 3.37 18.38 16.87
C GLU A 63 3.27 17.17 17.78
N TYR A 64 3.66 16.01 17.27
CA TYR A 64 3.59 14.74 17.98
C TYR A 64 4.89 13.97 17.85
N LYS A 65 5.45 13.53 18.98
CA LYS A 65 6.49 12.50 18.96
C LYS A 65 5.89 11.19 18.50
N TYR A 66 6.57 10.51 17.59
CA TYR A 66 6.12 9.21 17.09
C TYR A 66 7.23 8.17 17.10
N THR A 67 6.84 6.89 16.98
CA THR A 67 7.73 5.81 16.57
C THR A 67 7.11 5.03 15.42
N TYR A 68 7.97 4.55 14.53
CA TYR A 68 7.60 3.66 13.43
C TYR A 68 7.83 2.20 13.83
N HIS A 69 6.85 1.35 13.58
CA HIS A 69 6.99 -0.10 13.72
C HIS A 69 6.23 -0.84 12.63
N LEU A 70 6.80 -1.97 12.19
CA LEU A 70 6.07 -2.94 11.40
C LEU A 70 5.31 -3.93 12.29
N VAL A 71 4.00 -4.02 12.12
CA VAL A 71 3.16 -5.07 12.73
C VAL A 71 2.68 -5.99 11.62
N ASN A 72 3.20 -7.22 11.56
CA ASN A 72 2.93 -8.15 10.46
C ASN A 72 3.21 -7.53 9.08
N LYS A 73 4.32 -6.78 8.96
CA LYS A 73 4.72 -5.98 7.78
C LYS A 73 3.86 -4.77 7.46
N ILE A 74 2.80 -4.50 8.22
CA ILE A 74 2.02 -3.29 8.08
C ILE A 74 2.69 -2.15 8.85
N PRO A 75 2.95 -1.00 8.20
CA PRO A 75 3.55 0.15 8.85
C PRO A 75 2.56 0.87 9.77
N PHE A 76 2.95 1.00 11.04
CA PHE A 76 2.23 1.79 12.02
C PHE A 76 3.11 2.90 12.60
N LEU A 77 2.51 4.07 12.78
CA LEU A 77 3.05 5.22 13.48
C LEU A 77 2.40 5.29 14.85
N PHE A 78 3.15 5.21 15.94
CA PHE A 78 2.63 5.25 17.30
C PHE A 78 2.91 6.61 17.92
N LEU A 79 1.86 7.39 18.22
CA LEU A 79 2.02 8.67 18.89
C LEU A 79 2.18 8.47 20.41
N LYS A 80 3.08 9.25 21.02
CA LYS A 80 3.41 9.08 22.44
C LYS A 80 2.44 9.79 23.42
N ASP A 81 1.60 10.72 22.97
CA ASP A 81 0.69 11.50 23.81
C ASP A 81 -0.79 11.44 23.33
N SER A 82 -1.73 11.70 24.25
CA SER A 82 -2.77 10.75 24.69
C SER A 82 -4.14 10.71 23.97
N ASN A 83 -4.29 11.05 22.69
CA ASN A 83 -5.60 10.93 22.02
C ASN A 83 -5.65 10.16 20.69
N HIS A 84 -4.50 9.74 20.12
CA HIS A 84 -4.47 8.94 18.89
C HIS A 84 -3.29 7.96 18.91
N PRO A 85 -3.45 6.75 19.49
CA PRO A 85 -2.31 5.92 19.88
C PRO A 85 -1.51 5.33 18.70
N LYS A 86 -2.13 5.17 17.53
CA LYS A 86 -1.44 4.77 16.31
C LYS A 86 -2.19 5.10 15.03
N TYR A 87 -1.45 5.32 13.95
CA TYR A 87 -1.94 5.36 12.57
C TYR A 87 -1.35 4.22 11.76
N LEU A 88 -2.13 3.66 10.84
CA LEU A 88 -1.59 2.82 9.77
C LEU A 88 -1.21 3.73 8.61
N ALA A 89 0.03 3.65 8.12
CA ALA A 89 0.60 4.61 7.19
C ALA A 89 1.04 3.95 5.87
N LEU A 90 0.15 3.84 4.88
CA LEU A 90 0.55 3.34 3.57
C LEU A 90 1.20 4.46 2.77
N SER A 91 2.38 4.22 2.19
CA SER A 91 3.07 5.24 1.40
C SER A 91 3.68 4.70 0.13
N SER A 92 3.99 5.62 -0.79
CA SER A 92 4.93 5.42 -1.89
C SER A 92 5.99 6.52 -1.85
N LYS A 93 6.75 6.67 -2.95
CA LYS A 93 7.55 7.87 -3.19
C LYS A 93 6.68 9.14 -3.26
N ASP A 94 5.47 9.04 -3.79
CA ASP A 94 4.63 10.20 -4.12
C ASP A 94 3.49 10.41 -3.13
N ILE A 95 3.04 9.37 -2.42
CA ILE A 95 1.77 9.38 -1.67
C ILE A 95 2.00 9.00 -0.21
N LEU A 96 1.21 9.58 0.68
CA LEU A 96 0.96 9.08 2.03
C LEU A 96 -0.55 8.96 2.26
N LEU A 97 -0.97 7.80 2.75
CA LEU A 97 -2.31 7.54 3.26
C LEU A 97 -2.21 7.18 4.75
N LEU A 98 -2.78 8.03 5.61
CA LEU A 98 -2.85 7.80 7.05
C LEU A 98 -4.25 7.34 7.43
N TYR A 99 -4.35 6.21 8.12
CA TYR A 99 -5.62 5.64 8.57
C TYR A 99 -5.70 5.60 10.09
N THR A 100 -6.89 5.93 10.58
CA THR A 100 -7.38 5.63 11.91
C THR A 100 -7.94 4.20 11.96
N ASN A 101 -8.40 3.78 13.14
CA ASN A 101 -8.93 2.44 13.36
C ASN A 101 -10.21 2.12 12.58
N ASP A 102 -10.95 3.15 12.16
CA ASP A 102 -12.11 2.96 11.30
C ASP A 102 -11.74 2.40 9.93
N GLY A 103 -10.49 2.51 9.43
CA GLY A 103 -9.99 1.88 8.21
C GLY A 103 -10.74 2.17 6.90
N ILE A 104 -11.90 2.81 6.93
CA ILE A 104 -12.83 2.96 5.81
C ILE A 104 -12.34 4.04 4.85
N ARG A 105 -11.74 5.10 5.39
CA ARG A 105 -11.10 6.17 4.61
C ARG A 105 -9.83 6.60 5.31
N PRO A 106 -8.81 7.06 4.55
CA PRO A 106 -7.68 7.71 5.17
C PRO A 106 -8.14 9.00 5.86
N LEU A 107 -7.65 9.23 7.06
CA LEU A 107 -7.69 10.52 7.75
C LEU A 107 -6.99 11.59 6.90
N PHE A 108 -5.90 11.21 6.22
CA PHE A 108 -5.13 12.09 5.36
C PHE A 108 -4.60 11.32 4.16
N GLY A 109 -4.80 11.88 2.97
CA GLY A 109 -4.19 11.42 1.73
C GLY A 109 -3.39 12.57 1.12
N GLY A 110 -2.07 12.54 1.24
CA GLY A 110 -1.19 13.63 0.82
C GLY A 110 -0.20 13.25 -0.26
N PHE A 111 0.27 14.26 -0.99
CA PHE A 111 1.24 14.11 -2.07
C PHE A 111 2.57 14.75 -1.67
N TRP A 112 3.68 14.10 -2.04
CA TRP A 112 5.01 14.70 -1.93
C TRP A 112 5.48 15.27 -3.28
N SER A 113 5.95 14.41 -4.18
CA SER A 113 6.66 14.85 -5.40
C SER A 113 5.77 15.15 -6.60
N ARG A 114 4.55 14.61 -6.61
CA ARG A 114 3.65 14.70 -7.77
C ARG A 114 2.20 14.73 -7.30
N ILE A 115 1.45 15.75 -7.73
CA ILE A 115 -0.02 15.74 -7.62
C ILE A 115 -0.52 14.68 -8.59
N ILE A 116 -1.32 13.74 -8.10
CA ILE A 116 -1.90 12.68 -8.92
C ILE A 116 -3.41 12.88 -8.89
N TYR A 117 -3.99 13.06 -10.08
CA TYR A 117 -5.42 13.07 -10.27
C TYR A 117 -5.89 11.62 -10.32
N TYR A 118 -6.29 11.05 -9.18
CA TYR A 118 -6.93 9.75 -9.19
C TYR A 118 -8.33 9.90 -9.77
N VAL A 119 -8.61 9.04 -10.73
CA VAL A 119 -9.92 8.99 -11.36
C VAL A 119 -10.71 7.86 -10.70
N SER A 120 -11.87 8.20 -10.15
CA SER A 120 -12.74 7.24 -9.46
C SER A 120 -13.40 6.26 -10.45
N SER A 121 -13.97 5.16 -9.95
CA SER A 121 -14.83 4.19 -10.67
C SER A 121 -15.95 4.76 -11.56
N LEU A 122 -16.23 6.06 -11.51
CA LEU A 122 -17.12 6.68 -12.49
C LEU A 122 -16.60 6.50 -13.93
N ASP A 123 -15.29 6.50 -14.13
CA ASP A 123 -14.69 6.54 -15.47
C ASP A 123 -14.14 5.18 -15.94
N PHE A 124 -14.14 4.18 -15.06
CA PHE A 124 -13.66 2.82 -15.36
C PHE A 124 -14.68 1.74 -15.01
N ILE A 125 -14.62 0.64 -15.77
CA ILE A 125 -15.25 -0.63 -15.44
C ILE A 125 -14.15 -1.57 -14.95
N ILE A 126 -14.33 -2.12 -13.75
CA ILE A 126 -13.42 -3.07 -13.15
C ILE A 126 -14.11 -4.42 -13.04
N SER A 127 -13.47 -5.47 -13.54
CA SER A 127 -13.92 -6.85 -13.40
C SER A 127 -12.74 -7.77 -13.10
N THR A 128 -13.05 -8.97 -12.64
CA THR A 128 -12.04 -9.99 -12.31
C THR A 128 -12.48 -11.34 -12.85
N THR A 129 -11.54 -12.27 -13.02
CA THR A 129 -11.85 -13.66 -13.42
C THR A 129 -12.68 -14.40 -12.38
N SER A 130 -12.43 -14.11 -11.10
CA SER A 130 -13.20 -14.62 -9.96
C SER A 130 -13.12 -13.63 -8.79
N PHE A 131 -13.86 -13.93 -7.73
CA PHE A 131 -13.68 -13.32 -6.43
C PHE A 131 -14.14 -14.28 -5.34
N TYR A 132 -13.54 -14.21 -4.16
CA TYR A 132 -13.98 -14.98 -3.00
C TYR A 132 -15.36 -14.52 -2.56
N THR A 133 -16.26 -15.49 -2.36
CA THR A 133 -17.60 -15.30 -1.80
C THR A 133 -17.98 -16.50 -0.96
N ASP A 134 -18.59 -16.25 0.20
CA ASP A 134 -19.25 -17.24 1.04
C ASP A 134 -20.56 -16.67 1.64
N ASP A 135 -21.22 -17.42 2.53
CA ASP A 135 -22.49 -16.98 3.15
C ASP A 135 -22.39 -15.66 3.95
N LYS A 136 -21.18 -15.20 4.27
CA LYS A 136 -20.90 -14.09 5.17
C LYS A 136 -20.10 -12.95 4.52
N TYR A 137 -19.23 -13.26 3.56
CA TYR A 137 -18.29 -12.31 3.01
C TYR A 137 -18.21 -12.39 1.49
N ASP A 138 -18.14 -11.21 0.87
CA ASP A 138 -17.86 -11.04 -0.56
C ASP A 138 -16.65 -10.11 -0.71
N PHE A 139 -15.68 -10.49 -1.54
CA PHE A 139 -14.51 -9.66 -1.87
C PHE A 139 -14.41 -9.32 -3.37
N PRO A 140 -15.43 -8.67 -3.95
CA PRO A 140 -15.59 -8.50 -5.40
C PRO A 140 -14.63 -7.48 -6.03
N ALA A 141 -14.53 -7.49 -7.36
CA ALA A 141 -13.71 -6.57 -8.16
C ALA A 141 -13.85 -5.08 -7.79
N LYS A 142 -15.07 -4.62 -7.44
CA LYS A 142 -15.34 -3.22 -7.07
C LYS A 142 -14.52 -2.72 -5.87
N ASN A 143 -14.05 -3.65 -5.04
CA ASN A 143 -13.23 -3.35 -3.88
C ASN A 143 -11.86 -2.77 -4.29
N LEU A 144 -11.37 -3.09 -5.49
CA LEU A 144 -10.07 -2.60 -5.98
C LEU A 144 -10.01 -1.09 -6.22
N ASP A 145 -11.15 -0.42 -6.42
CA ASP A 145 -11.21 1.04 -6.55
C ASP A 145 -11.48 1.76 -5.21
N SER A 146 -11.55 1.00 -4.12
CA SER A 146 -11.80 1.56 -2.80
C SER A 146 -10.52 1.60 -2.00
N ILE A 147 -10.12 2.78 -1.53
CA ILE A 147 -9.02 2.91 -0.55
C ILE A 147 -9.44 2.49 0.88
N ASP A 148 -10.48 1.69 1.00
CA ASP A 148 -11.00 1.10 2.25
C ASP A 148 -10.20 -0.15 2.60
N LEU A 149 -9.56 -0.14 3.77
CA LEU A 149 -8.71 -1.24 4.22
C LEU A 149 -9.50 -2.50 4.60
N PHE A 150 -10.81 -2.45 4.79
CA PHE A 150 -11.57 -3.65 5.19
C PHE A 150 -12.02 -4.53 4.04
N ASN A 151 -11.98 -3.98 2.83
CA ASN A 151 -12.58 -4.59 1.66
C ASN A 151 -11.52 -4.71 0.57
N PRO A 152 -10.59 -5.69 0.65
CA PRO A 152 -9.73 -6.03 -0.47
C PRO A 152 -10.53 -6.75 -1.56
N TRP A 153 -9.94 -6.93 -2.75
CA TRP A 153 -10.32 -8.05 -3.61
C TRP A 153 -9.53 -9.29 -3.20
N ILE A 154 -10.22 -10.42 -3.17
CA ILE A 154 -9.62 -11.74 -2.95
C ILE A 154 -10.08 -12.61 -4.11
N GLU A 155 -9.15 -13.31 -4.74
CA GLU A 155 -9.49 -14.30 -5.77
C GLU A 155 -10.35 -15.44 -5.20
N GLY A 156 -11.14 -16.09 -6.05
CA GLY A 156 -12.16 -17.07 -5.63
C GLY A 156 -11.92 -18.49 -6.16
N VAL A 157 -10.69 -18.83 -6.57
CA VAL A 157 -10.36 -20.17 -7.06
C VAL A 157 -9.67 -21.00 -5.99
N LEU A 158 -9.63 -22.33 -6.18
CA LEU A 158 -8.85 -23.19 -5.30
C LEU A 158 -7.35 -22.97 -5.53
N GLY A 159 -6.58 -22.89 -4.45
CA GLY A 159 -5.14 -22.67 -4.48
C GLY A 159 -4.76 -21.20 -4.31
N TYR A 160 -3.67 -20.80 -4.96
CA TYR A 160 -3.05 -19.48 -4.78
C TYR A 160 -3.57 -18.38 -5.72
N GLY A 161 -4.53 -18.68 -6.61
CA GLY A 161 -5.00 -17.73 -7.61
C GLY A 161 -4.00 -17.34 -8.71
N VAL A 162 -2.93 -18.14 -8.93
CA VAL A 162 -2.01 -17.90 -10.07
C VAL A 162 -2.77 -18.07 -11.38
N GLY A 163 -2.68 -17.05 -12.25
CA GLY A 163 -3.42 -16.96 -13.51
C GLY A 163 -4.70 -16.12 -13.42
N GLU A 164 -5.16 -15.78 -12.21
CA GLU A 164 -6.30 -14.88 -12.00
C GLU A 164 -5.96 -13.46 -12.44
N LYS A 165 -7.00 -12.75 -12.88
CA LYS A 165 -6.84 -11.46 -13.57
C LYS A 165 -7.80 -10.41 -13.06
N VAL A 166 -7.30 -9.18 -13.08
CA VAL A 166 -8.07 -7.95 -12.94
C VAL A 166 -8.08 -7.25 -14.30
N PHE A 167 -9.26 -6.80 -14.71
CA PHE A 167 -9.48 -6.05 -15.94
C PHE A 167 -9.98 -4.65 -15.60
N PHE A 168 -9.35 -3.64 -16.21
CA PHE A 168 -9.78 -2.26 -16.20
C PHE A 168 -10.13 -1.86 -17.63
N ASN A 169 -11.27 -1.22 -17.82
CA ASN A 169 -11.69 -0.66 -19.10
C ASN A 169 -12.21 0.77 -18.88
N SER A 170 -11.59 1.75 -19.53
CA SER A 170 -12.06 3.13 -19.50
C SER A 170 -13.40 3.24 -20.23
N LYS A 171 -14.36 3.93 -19.61
CA LYS A 171 -15.64 4.29 -20.24
C LYS A 171 -15.47 5.48 -21.20
N ASP A 172 -14.46 6.31 -20.96
CA ASP A 172 -14.16 7.52 -21.72
C ASP A 172 -12.86 7.41 -22.54
N LYS A 173 -12.31 8.55 -22.98
CA LYS A 173 -11.06 8.61 -23.76
C LYS A 173 -9.81 8.66 -22.89
N GLU A 174 -9.88 8.47 -21.59
CA GLU A 174 -8.71 8.61 -20.72
C GLU A 174 -7.64 7.54 -21.00
N ALA A 175 -6.38 7.97 -20.94
CA ALA A 175 -5.22 7.10 -21.07
C ALA A 175 -4.72 6.71 -19.69
N ILE A 176 -4.71 5.41 -19.40
CA ILE A 176 -3.99 4.84 -18.26
C ILE A 176 -2.49 4.95 -18.57
N ALA A 177 -1.78 5.74 -17.74
CA ALA A 177 -0.34 5.92 -17.82
C ALA A 177 0.42 5.04 -16.81
N GLY A 178 -0.26 4.62 -15.74
CA GLY A 178 0.32 3.80 -14.68
C GLY A 178 -0.73 3.43 -13.65
N PHE A 179 -0.28 2.78 -12.58
CA PHE A 179 -1.12 2.52 -11.42
C PHE A 179 -0.29 2.38 -10.15
N TYR A 180 -0.87 2.78 -9.02
CA TYR A 180 -0.39 2.43 -7.70
C TYR A 180 -1.09 1.17 -7.21
N PHE A 181 -0.32 0.26 -6.66
CA PHE A 181 -0.78 -1.06 -6.24
C PHE A 181 -0.52 -1.24 -4.74
N SER A 182 -1.59 -1.47 -3.96
CA SER A 182 -1.48 -1.88 -2.56
C SER A 182 -1.78 -3.38 -2.45
N ASN A 183 -0.80 -4.13 -1.98
CA ASN A 183 -0.79 -5.59 -2.01
C ASN A 183 -1.38 -6.18 -0.71
N GLY A 184 -1.97 -7.39 -0.79
CA GLY A 184 -2.36 -8.19 0.37
C GLY A 184 -3.64 -7.74 1.09
N PHE A 185 -4.01 -8.49 2.14
CA PHE A 185 -5.11 -8.12 3.05
C PHE A 185 -4.58 -7.18 4.13
N VAL A 186 -4.67 -5.88 3.89
CA VAL A 186 -4.30 -4.87 4.89
C VAL A 186 -5.45 -4.69 5.87
N SER A 187 -5.18 -4.57 7.17
CA SER A 187 -6.23 -4.27 8.14
C SER A 187 -5.62 -3.59 9.36
N PHE A 188 -6.26 -2.50 9.80
CA PHE A 188 -5.83 -1.78 11.00
C PHE A 188 -5.98 -2.65 12.26
N GLU A 189 -7.16 -3.26 12.42
CA GLU A 189 -7.53 -4.05 13.61
C GLU A 189 -6.99 -5.48 13.56
N LYS A 190 -6.78 -6.04 12.36
CA LYS A 190 -6.34 -7.42 12.16
C LYS A 190 -5.10 -7.49 11.28
N PRO A 191 -3.97 -6.87 11.67
CA PRO A 191 -2.79 -6.79 10.82
C PRO A 191 -2.19 -8.16 10.46
N TYR A 192 -2.45 -9.18 11.28
CA TYR A 192 -2.05 -10.56 11.00
C TYR A 192 -2.66 -11.13 9.70
N LEU A 193 -3.78 -10.60 9.20
CA LEU A 193 -4.39 -11.04 7.94
C LEU A 193 -3.44 -10.87 6.75
N TYR A 194 -2.59 -9.84 6.79
CA TYR A 194 -1.63 -9.56 5.72
C TYR A 194 -0.68 -10.73 5.48
N ILE A 195 -0.11 -11.31 6.55
CA ILE A 195 0.80 -12.45 6.44
C ILE A 195 0.07 -13.79 6.32
N GLN A 196 -1.18 -13.87 6.80
CA GLN A 196 -1.94 -15.11 6.80
C GLN A 196 -2.56 -15.44 5.43
N ASN A 197 -2.96 -14.44 4.65
CA ASN A 197 -3.38 -14.58 3.25
C ASN A 197 -2.17 -14.58 2.31
N SER A 198 -2.32 -15.07 1.10
CA SER A 198 -1.30 -14.92 0.06
C SER A 198 -1.29 -13.49 -0.49
N ARG A 199 -0.12 -13.07 -0.97
CA ARG A 199 0.14 -11.73 -1.52
C ARG A 199 0.75 -11.87 -2.90
N VAL A 200 0.50 -10.92 -3.79
CA VAL A 200 1.04 -10.99 -5.16
C VAL A 200 2.56 -10.76 -5.12
N LYS A 201 3.31 -11.59 -5.84
CA LYS A 201 4.78 -11.48 -5.96
C LYS A 201 5.23 -11.09 -7.35
N LYS A 202 4.45 -11.46 -8.36
CA LYS A 202 4.74 -11.12 -9.75
C LYS A 202 3.44 -10.91 -10.51
N ILE A 203 3.40 -9.85 -11.30
CA ILE A 203 2.29 -9.55 -12.19
C ILE A 203 2.74 -9.48 -13.63
N LYS A 204 1.82 -9.79 -14.54
CA LYS A 204 1.93 -9.42 -15.94
C LYS A 204 0.86 -8.42 -16.29
N VAL A 205 1.28 -7.35 -16.96
CA VAL A 205 0.42 -6.24 -17.36
C VAL A 205 0.36 -6.20 -18.88
N THR A 206 -0.84 -6.34 -19.43
CA THR A 206 -1.14 -6.30 -20.87
C THR A 206 -2.33 -5.41 -21.14
N ASN A 207 -2.63 -5.17 -22.41
CA ASN A 207 -3.94 -4.72 -22.88
C ASN A 207 -4.63 -5.82 -23.71
N GLU A 208 -5.87 -5.56 -24.14
CA GLU A 208 -6.78 -6.44 -24.87
C GLU A 208 -6.14 -6.94 -26.16
N ASN A 209 -5.53 -6.01 -26.92
CA ASN A 209 -4.85 -6.30 -28.17
C ASN A 209 -3.45 -6.90 -27.98
N LYS A 210 -2.96 -6.99 -26.73
CA LYS A 210 -1.62 -7.49 -26.36
C LYS A 210 -0.48 -6.79 -27.12
N ASP A 211 -0.68 -5.52 -27.46
CA ASP A 211 0.34 -4.73 -28.16
C ASP A 211 1.47 -4.29 -27.23
N PHE A 212 1.26 -4.42 -25.91
CA PHE A 212 2.30 -4.46 -24.89
C PHE A 212 2.11 -5.60 -23.90
N SER A 213 3.22 -6.04 -23.30
CA SER A 213 3.26 -7.02 -22.23
C SER A 213 4.47 -6.75 -21.33
N PHE A 214 4.23 -6.34 -20.10
CA PHE A 214 5.26 -6.10 -19.10
C PHE A 214 5.11 -7.09 -17.95
N VAL A 215 6.24 -7.53 -17.39
CA VAL A 215 6.26 -8.36 -16.18
C VAL A 215 6.96 -7.55 -15.11
N TYR A 216 6.31 -7.42 -13.96
CA TYR A 216 6.82 -6.69 -12.81
C TYR A 216 6.90 -7.62 -11.61
N ASP A 217 8.02 -7.55 -10.89
CA ASP A 217 8.11 -8.08 -9.53
C ASP A 217 7.39 -7.11 -8.58
N VAL A 218 6.65 -7.67 -7.63
CA VAL A 218 5.93 -6.92 -6.60
C VAL A 218 6.64 -7.17 -5.27
N GLU A 219 7.04 -6.10 -4.61
CA GLU A 219 7.67 -6.17 -3.30
C GLU A 219 6.67 -6.68 -2.24
N ASP A 220 7.15 -7.47 -1.28
CA ASP A 220 6.33 -8.05 -0.20
C ASP A 220 6.08 -7.02 0.92
N THR A 221 5.38 -5.94 0.54
CA THR A 221 5.02 -4.80 1.37
C THR A 221 3.59 -4.32 1.06
N PRO A 222 2.83 -3.81 2.05
CA PRO A 222 1.52 -3.22 1.81
C PRO A 222 1.60 -1.77 1.30
N ASN A 223 2.79 -1.15 1.39
CA ASN A 223 3.06 0.16 0.82
C ASN A 223 2.77 0.18 -0.69
N LEU A 224 2.35 1.34 -1.17
CA LEU A 224 1.93 1.54 -2.55
C LEU A 224 3.15 1.44 -3.48
N GLN A 225 3.06 0.57 -4.48
CA GLN A 225 4.07 0.43 -5.53
C GLN A 225 3.53 1.00 -6.84
N TYR A 226 4.31 1.85 -7.51
CA TYR A 226 3.93 2.41 -8.79
C TYR A 226 4.46 1.57 -9.94
N PHE A 227 3.58 1.19 -10.85
CA PHE A 227 3.91 0.48 -12.08
C PHE A 227 3.52 1.34 -13.28
N GLU A 228 4.51 1.73 -14.07
CA GLU A 228 4.29 2.51 -15.28
C GLU A 228 3.74 1.62 -16.40
N VAL A 229 2.74 2.13 -17.13
CA VAL A 229 2.30 1.55 -18.39
C VAL A 229 2.99 2.36 -19.49
N LYS A 230 4.05 1.81 -20.09
CA LYS A 230 4.93 2.51 -21.06
C LYS A 230 4.23 2.96 -22.35
N ARG A 231 2.94 2.65 -22.51
CA ARG A 231 2.08 3.07 -23.59
C ARG A 231 0.70 3.35 -23.01
N ASN A 232 0.27 4.60 -23.12
CA ASN A 232 -1.08 5.01 -22.78
C ASN A 232 -2.12 4.09 -23.41
N THR A 233 -3.00 3.53 -22.60
CA THR A 233 -4.01 2.54 -23.01
C THR A 233 -5.35 2.86 -22.38
N LYS A 234 -6.44 2.39 -23.00
CA LYS A 234 -7.80 2.51 -22.43
C LYS A 234 -8.19 1.32 -21.59
N ASP A 235 -7.46 0.23 -21.75
CA ASP A 235 -7.73 -1.02 -21.08
C ASP A 235 -6.43 -1.60 -20.52
N LEU A 236 -6.54 -2.27 -19.38
CA LEU A 236 -5.43 -2.85 -18.66
C LEU A 236 -5.86 -4.21 -18.09
N THR A 237 -5.08 -5.24 -18.34
CA THR A 237 -5.20 -6.54 -17.70
C THR A 237 -3.99 -6.75 -16.80
N ILE A 238 -4.23 -7.06 -15.53
CA ILE A 238 -3.21 -7.45 -14.56
C ILE A 238 -3.43 -8.93 -14.23
N GLU A 239 -2.46 -9.77 -14.57
CA GLU A 239 -2.47 -11.23 -14.35
C GLU A 239 -1.48 -11.61 -13.25
N ILE A 240 -1.93 -12.39 -12.26
CA ILE A 240 -1.08 -12.91 -11.19
C ILE A 240 -0.20 -14.03 -11.75
N LEU A 241 1.12 -13.87 -11.68
CA LEU A 241 2.09 -14.87 -12.16
C LEU A 241 2.77 -15.66 -11.05
N ASP A 242 2.91 -15.06 -9.87
CA ASP A 242 3.55 -15.68 -8.70
C ASP A 242 3.03 -14.99 -7.43
N VAL A 243 3.10 -15.68 -6.31
CA VAL A 243 2.62 -15.19 -5.00
C VAL A 243 3.66 -15.41 -3.90
N TYR A 244 3.57 -14.61 -2.85
CA TYR A 244 4.10 -14.95 -1.53
C TYR A 244 3.02 -15.74 -0.79
N PRO A 245 3.24 -17.04 -0.48
CA PRO A 245 2.25 -17.83 0.22
C PRO A 245 1.85 -17.23 1.57
N GLY A 246 0.56 -17.28 1.87
CA GLY A 246 0.05 -17.01 3.21
C GLY A 246 0.47 -18.06 4.22
N THR A 247 0.58 -17.69 5.49
CA THR A 247 0.91 -18.66 6.55
C THR A 247 -0.29 -19.51 6.96
N LYS A 248 -1.50 -19.19 6.47
CA LYS A 248 -2.73 -19.87 6.88
C LYS A 248 -3.69 -20.16 5.72
N TRP A 249 -3.89 -19.20 4.84
CA TRP A 249 -4.81 -19.31 3.70
C TRP A 249 -4.04 -19.20 2.39
N GLU A 250 -4.47 -19.97 1.39
CA GLU A 250 -3.89 -19.92 0.05
C GLU A 250 -4.41 -18.71 -0.72
N ASP A 251 -5.59 -18.21 -0.36
CA ASP A 251 -6.30 -17.10 -1.00
C ASP A 251 -5.42 -15.86 -1.17
N THR A 252 -5.26 -15.40 -2.41
CA THR A 252 -4.47 -14.20 -2.73
C THR A 252 -5.32 -12.94 -2.68
N ALA A 253 -4.88 -11.98 -1.87
CA ALA A 253 -5.54 -10.69 -1.71
C ALA A 253 -4.78 -9.54 -2.39
N ILE A 254 -5.53 -8.59 -2.95
CA ILE A 254 -5.05 -7.28 -3.39
C ILE A 254 -5.89 -6.25 -2.65
N ASN A 255 -5.24 -5.32 -1.94
CA ASN A 255 -5.93 -4.32 -1.13
C ASN A 255 -6.73 -3.37 -2.02
N PHE A 256 -6.03 -2.60 -2.86
CA PHE A 256 -6.64 -1.72 -3.84
C PHE A 256 -5.62 -1.32 -4.92
N ILE A 257 -6.14 -0.75 -6.02
CA ILE A 257 -5.37 -0.25 -7.16
C ILE A 257 -5.87 1.15 -7.51
N LEU A 258 -4.95 2.12 -7.57
CA LEU A 258 -5.26 3.48 -8.00
C LEU A 258 -4.70 3.70 -9.40
N LEU A 259 -5.57 3.96 -10.38
CA LEU A 259 -5.14 4.27 -11.73
C LEU A 259 -4.57 5.70 -11.81
N ASP A 260 -3.41 5.82 -12.45
CA ASP A 260 -2.81 7.11 -12.83
C ASP A 260 -3.15 7.35 -14.29
N THR A 261 -4.10 8.25 -14.53
CA THR A 261 -4.54 8.62 -15.88
C THR A 261 -3.93 9.96 -16.27
N ARG A 262 -3.72 10.13 -17.57
CA ARG A 262 -3.34 11.42 -18.15
C ARG A 262 -4.41 11.80 -19.15
N ASP A 263 -4.86 13.05 -19.08
CA ASP A 263 -5.69 13.61 -20.13
C ASP A 263 -4.93 13.51 -21.46
N PHE A 264 -5.58 12.94 -22.48
CA PHE A 264 -5.02 12.86 -23.83
C PHE A 264 -4.63 14.24 -24.41
N PHE A 265 -5.13 15.34 -23.82
CA PHE A 265 -4.84 16.70 -24.24
C PHE A 265 -3.40 17.15 -23.98
N GLU A 266 -2.68 16.60 -22.99
CA GLU A 266 -1.26 16.91 -22.78
C GLU A 266 -0.34 16.27 -23.83
N TYR A 267 -0.80 15.23 -24.52
CA TYR A 267 -0.05 14.60 -25.60
C TYR A 267 -0.10 15.41 -26.90
N SER A 268 -1.20 16.12 -27.16
CA SER A 268 -1.31 16.99 -28.34
C SER A 268 -0.49 18.29 -28.24
N SER A 269 -0.12 18.73 -27.04
CA SER A 269 0.67 19.95 -26.82
C SER A 269 2.18 19.72 -26.78
N SER A 270 2.65 18.46 -26.73
CA SER A 270 4.08 18.11 -26.79
C SER A 270 4.54 17.57 -28.15
N GLY A 271 3.62 17.40 -29.11
CA GLY A 271 3.88 16.77 -30.41
C GLY A 271 4.04 17.69 -31.62
N ASP A 272 3.85 19.00 -31.49
CA ASP A 272 3.88 19.96 -32.62
C ASP A 272 4.94 21.06 -32.43
N SER A 273 6.18 20.66 -32.17
CA SER A 273 7.33 21.58 -32.18
C SER A 273 8.50 21.13 -33.08
N ASP A 274 8.24 20.28 -34.07
CA ASP A 274 9.20 20.01 -35.14
C ASP A 274 8.49 19.60 -36.45
N LYS A 275 7.98 20.59 -37.20
CA LYS A 275 7.93 20.61 -38.67
C LYS A 275 7.92 22.03 -39.21
#